data_AF-A0AAW9DQI4-F1
#
_entry.id   AF-A0AAW9DQI4-F1
#
_cell.length_a   1.000
_cell.length_b   1.000
_cell.length_c   1.000
_cell.angle_alpha   90.00
_cell.angle_beta   90.00
_cell.angle_gamma   90.00
#
_symmetry.space_group_name_H-M   'P 1'
#
loop_
_entity.id
_entity.type
_entity.pdbx_description
1 polymer ?
#
loop_
_entity_poly.entity_id
_entity_poly.type
_entity_poly.pdbx_seq_one_letter_code
_entity_poly.pdbx_strand_id
1 'polypeptide(L)'
;MGFDSPIHWIIVIGVIALLFGGSRVGNLMGELGKGIKAFKQNVSDHDQTKVAPAPVAPPPQVQTRVAEGVPPADAVVRQPEPVHVADSNRL
;
A
#
# COMPACT_ATOMS: atom_id res chain seq x y z
N MET A 1 46.09 -7.73 17.19
CA MET A 1 45.27 -8.63 18.04
C MET A 1 43.83 -8.46 17.57
N GLY A 2 43.43 -9.25 16.57
CA GLY A 2 42.22 -9.02 15.76
C GLY A 2 41.07 -9.91 16.20
N PHE A 3 40.27 -9.41 17.13
CA PHE A 3 39.08 -10.11 17.65
C PHE A 3 37.78 -9.78 16.90
N ASP A 4 37.80 -8.80 16.00
CA ASP A 4 36.59 -8.31 15.30
C ASP A 4 36.52 -8.79 13.84
N SER A 5 36.86 -10.05 13.58
CA SER A 5 36.70 -10.62 12.24
C SER A 5 35.21 -10.54 11.84
N PRO A 6 34.86 -10.05 10.64
CA PRO A 6 33.48 -10.01 10.15
C PRO A 6 32.75 -11.36 10.23
N ILE A 7 33.50 -12.47 10.23
CA ILE A 7 32.98 -13.83 10.41
C ILE A 7 32.34 -14.02 11.80
N HIS A 8 32.88 -13.41 12.85
CA HIS A 8 32.33 -13.51 14.21
C HIS A 8 30.89 -12.97 14.26
N TRP A 9 30.65 -11.80 13.66
CA TRP A 9 29.32 -11.18 13.61
C TRP A 9 28.30 -12.05 12.87
N ILE A 10 28.70 -12.72 11.79
CA ILE A 10 27.82 -13.66 11.08
C ILE A 10 27.44 -14.84 11.98
N ILE A 11 28.40 -15.40 12.71
CA ILE A 11 28.15 -16.52 13.64
C ILE A 11 27.21 -16.09 14.77
N VAL A 12 27.44 -14.91 15.36
CA VAL A 12 26.59 -14.37 16.44
C VAL A 12 25.16 -14.15 15.96
N ILE A 13 24.97 -13.55 14.78
CA ILE A 13 23.64 -13.37 14.18
C ILE A 13 22.99 -14.73 13.90
N GLY A 14 23.77 -15.72 13.44
CA GLY A 14 23.29 -17.08 13.24
C GLY A 14 22.76 -17.74 14.52
N VAL A 15 23.48 -17.60 15.63
CA VAL A 15 23.06 -18.13 16.95
C VAL A 15 21.79 -17.44 17.44
N ILE A 16 21.71 -16.11 17.32
CA ILE A 16 20.50 -15.35 17.67
C ILE A 16 19.33 -15.79 16.78
N ALA A 17 19.52 -15.92 15.47
CA ALA A 17 18.48 -16.39 14.57
C ALA A 17 18.00 -17.81 14.91
N LEU A 18 18.89 -18.68 15.40
CA LEU A 18 18.53 -20.04 15.83
C LEU A 18 17.74 -20.04 17.15
N LEU A 19 18.09 -19.19 18.11
CA LEU A 19 17.37 -19.02 19.38
C LEU A 19 15.98 -18.40 19.19
N PHE A 20 15.88 -17.40 18.33
CA PHE A 20 14.62 -16.71 18.01
C PHE A 20 13.79 -17.48 16.98
N GLY A 21 14.40 -18.40 16.23
CA GLY A 21 13.80 -19.15 15.15
C GLY A 21 13.62 -18.34 13.86
N GLY A 22 13.70 -19.02 12.71
CA GLY A 22 13.52 -18.40 11.39
C GLY A 22 12.16 -17.74 11.19
N SER A 23 11.11 -18.22 11.87
CA SER A 23 9.75 -17.65 11.78
C SER A 23 9.67 -16.24 12.35
N ARG A 24 10.36 -15.95 13.46
CA ARG A 24 10.31 -14.64 14.13
C ARG A 24 11.23 -13.63 13.43
N VAL A 25 12.43 -14.06 13.05
CA VAL A 25 13.37 -13.24 12.26
C VAL A 25 12.81 -12.95 10.87
N GLY A 26 12.19 -13.93 10.20
CA GLY A 26 11.61 -13.77 8.87
C GLY A 26 10.43 -12.81 8.83
N ASN A 27 9.55 -12.83 9.85
CA ASN A 27 8.43 -11.90 9.92
C ASN A 27 8.91 -10.45 10.13
N LEU A 28 9.83 -10.22 11.09
CA LEU A 28 10.41 -8.90 11.32
C LEU A 28 11.23 -8.41 10.11
N MET A 29 12.09 -9.25 9.55
CA MET A 29 12.90 -8.88 8.38
C MET A 29 12.02 -8.61 7.15
N GLY A 30 10.87 -9.28 7.02
CA GLY A 30 9.89 -9.01 5.97
C GLY A 30 9.24 -7.63 6.10
N GLU A 31 8.85 -7.22 7.32
CA GLU A 31 8.28 -5.90 7.58
C GLU A 31 9.33 -4.78 7.46
N LEU A 32 10.53 -5.01 8.03
CA LEU A 32 11.67 -4.09 7.90
C LEU A 32 12.15 -3.97 6.45
N GLY A 33 12.20 -5.08 5.71
CA GLY A 33 12.60 -5.10 4.30
C GLY A 33 11.65 -4.32 3.40
N LYS A 34 10.34 -4.35 3.67
CA LYS A 34 9.36 -3.51 2.99
C LYS A 34 9.56 -2.02 3.29
N GLY A 35 9.82 -1.66 4.55
CA GLY A 35 10.10 -0.28 4.96
C GLY A 35 11.39 0.28 4.34
N ILE A 36 12.49 -0.48 4.38
CA ILE A 36 13.77 -0.10 3.78
C ILE A 36 13.65 -0.03 2.24
N LYS A 37 12.89 -0.95 1.61
CA LYS A 37 12.64 -0.91 0.16
C LYS A 37 11.84 0.33 -0.24
N ALA A 38 10.80 0.69 0.51
CA ALA A 38 10.02 1.90 0.27
C ALA A 38 10.82 3.19 0.50
N PHE A 39 11.70 3.20 1.50
CA PHE A 39 12.64 4.31 1.74
C PHE A 39 13.63 4.45 0.58
N LYS A 40 14.23 3.33 0.14
CA LYS A 40 15.15 3.34 -1.00
C LYS A 40 14.44 3.74 -2.30
N GLN A 41 13.22 3.26 -2.52
CA GLN A 41 12.39 3.67 -3.65
C GLN A 41 12.12 5.17 -3.61
N ASN A 42 11.68 5.74 -2.49
CA ASN A 42 11.45 7.20 -2.38
C ASN A 42 12.72 8.02 -2.57
N VAL A 43 13.86 7.56 -2.05
CA VAL A 43 15.15 8.24 -2.24
C VAL A 43 15.65 8.12 -3.69
N SER A 44 15.31 7.03 -4.38
CA SER A 44 15.71 6.79 -5.78
C SER A 44 14.71 7.36 -6.81
N ASP A 45 13.43 7.53 -6.46
CA ASP A 45 12.39 8.14 -7.30
C ASP A 45 12.65 9.64 -7.51
N HIS A 46 13.43 10.28 -6.62
CA HIS A 46 13.90 11.64 -6.82
C HIS A 46 14.89 11.78 -8.00
N ASP A 47 15.38 10.65 -8.54
CA ASP A 47 16.28 10.57 -9.70
C ASP A 47 15.68 9.81 -10.90
N GLN A 48 14.72 8.89 -10.71
CA GLN A 48 14.10 8.14 -11.81
C GLN A 48 12.64 7.77 -11.52
N THR A 49 11.72 8.43 -12.22
CA THR A 49 10.31 8.03 -12.34
C THR A 49 10.19 6.56 -12.75
N LYS A 50 9.38 5.79 -11.99
CA LYS A 50 8.78 4.47 -12.31
C LYS A 50 9.62 3.22 -12.00
N VAL A 51 9.34 2.56 -10.88
CA VAL A 51 8.98 1.12 -10.83
C VAL A 51 8.12 0.82 -9.57
N ALA A 52 6.80 0.82 -9.72
CA ALA A 52 5.92 0.03 -8.86
C ALA A 52 5.77 -1.37 -9.47
N PRO A 53 6.13 -2.47 -8.78
CA PRO A 53 5.60 -3.77 -9.14
C PRO A 53 4.11 -3.74 -8.82
N ALA A 54 3.28 -4.02 -9.82
CA ALA A 54 1.84 -4.14 -9.67
C ALA A 54 1.51 -5.06 -8.48
N PRO A 55 0.56 -4.69 -7.60
CA PRO A 55 -0.05 -5.64 -6.69
C PRO A 55 -0.61 -6.79 -7.52
N VAL A 56 -0.12 -8.00 -7.27
CA VAL A 56 -0.74 -9.22 -7.79
C VAL A 56 -2.16 -9.22 -7.23
N ALA A 57 -3.14 -9.00 -8.10
CA ALA A 57 -4.55 -8.98 -7.74
C ALA A 57 -4.89 -10.31 -7.03
N PRO A 58 -5.50 -10.29 -5.83
CA PRO A 58 -6.10 -11.49 -5.28
C PRO A 58 -7.17 -11.98 -6.27
N PRO A 59 -7.32 -13.32 -6.48
CA PRO A 59 -8.46 -13.83 -7.23
C PRO A 59 -9.76 -13.31 -6.59
N PRO A 60 -10.79 -13.00 -7.38
CA PRO A 60 -12.05 -12.49 -6.87
C PRO A 60 -12.63 -13.50 -5.88
N GLN A 61 -12.58 -13.14 -4.58
CA GLN A 61 -13.28 -13.87 -3.53
C GLN A 61 -14.78 -13.65 -3.77
N VAL A 62 -15.40 -14.61 -4.43
CA VAL A 62 -16.85 -14.76 -4.50
C VAL A 62 -17.33 -15.08 -3.08
N GLN A 63 -17.80 -14.07 -2.35
CA GLN A 63 -18.64 -14.27 -1.16
C GLN A 63 -20.08 -13.84 -1.48
N THR A 64 -20.84 -14.85 -1.89
CA THR A 64 -22.27 -15.08 -1.66
C THR A 64 -23.01 -14.01 -0.86
N ARG A 65 -23.79 -13.21 -1.60
CA ARG A 65 -25.20 -12.85 -1.37
C ARG A 65 -25.67 -12.76 0.09
N VAL A 66 -25.91 -11.53 0.55
CA VAL A 66 -27.12 -11.21 1.33
C VAL A 66 -28.03 -10.42 0.40
N ALA A 67 -29.06 -11.09 -0.09
CA ALA A 67 -30.20 -10.43 -0.72
C ALA A 67 -31.19 -10.10 0.39
N GLU A 68 -31.49 -8.82 0.57
CA GLU A 68 -32.75 -8.32 1.14
C GLU A 68 -32.89 -6.87 0.64
N GLY A 69 -33.49 -6.68 -0.55
CA GLY A 69 -34.77 -5.97 -0.71
C GLY A 69 -34.54 -4.45 -0.78
N VAL A 70 -34.80 -3.70 -1.84
CA VAL A 70 -35.92 -3.67 -2.79
C VAL A 70 -35.52 -2.69 -3.93
N PRO A 71 -35.66 -3.01 -5.24
CA PRO A 71 -35.89 -2.02 -6.29
C PRO A 71 -37.40 -1.92 -6.57
N PRO A 72 -37.97 -0.93 -7.30
CA PRO A 72 -37.39 0.25 -7.96
C PRO A 72 -38.11 1.57 -7.59
N ALA A 73 -37.57 2.74 -7.93
CA ALA A 73 -38.31 3.87 -8.52
C ALA A 73 -37.48 5.16 -8.51
N ASP A 74 -37.70 5.94 -9.57
CA ASP A 74 -37.40 7.37 -9.72
C ASP A 74 -35.94 7.73 -10.03
N ALA A 75 -35.59 7.73 -11.32
CA ALA A 75 -35.82 8.86 -12.23
C ALA A 75 -34.87 10.03 -11.94
N VAL A 76 -34.01 10.28 -12.94
CA VAL A 76 -33.78 11.63 -13.47
C VAL A 76 -33.60 12.72 -12.40
N VAL A 77 -32.36 12.90 -11.94
CA VAL A 77 -31.88 14.24 -11.56
C VAL A 77 -30.57 14.47 -12.29
N ARG A 78 -30.67 14.48 -13.63
CA ARG A 78 -29.73 15.20 -14.48
C ARG A 78 -30.45 16.47 -14.92
N GLN A 79 -29.95 17.63 -14.46
CA GLN A 79 -30.42 19.01 -14.67
C GLN A 79 -31.38 19.53 -13.58
N PRO A 80 -31.07 20.71 -13.00
CA PRO A 80 -31.33 21.97 -13.70
C PRO A 80 -30.06 22.83 -13.89
N GLU A 81 -29.79 23.22 -15.13
CA GLU A 81 -29.20 24.54 -15.45
C GLU A 81 -30.26 25.62 -15.08
N PRO A 82 -29.91 26.87 -14.68
CA PRO A 82 -29.18 27.78 -15.56
C PRO A 82 -28.13 28.67 -14.86
N VAL A 83 -27.16 29.02 -15.69
CA VAL A 83 -26.18 30.09 -15.51
C VAL A 83 -26.86 31.38 -15.01
N HIS A 84 -26.48 31.86 -13.82
CA HIS A 84 -26.84 33.19 -13.35
C HIS A 84 -26.08 34.23 -14.20
N VAL A 85 -26.70 34.65 -15.31
CA VAL A 85 -26.27 35.81 -16.11
C VAL A 85 -27.24 36.96 -15.87
N ALA A 86 -26.69 38.03 -15.30
CA ALA A 86 -27.07 39.44 -15.46
C ALA A 86 -28.57 39.82 -15.51
N ASP A 87 -29.06 40.43 -14.44
CA ASP A 87 -29.96 41.58 -14.57
C ASP A 87 -29.82 42.50 -13.34
N SER A 88 -29.03 43.55 -13.46
CA SER A 88 -28.89 44.61 -12.45
C SER A 88 -29.19 45.99 -13.03
N ASN A 89 -30.01 46.06 -14.09
CA ASN A 89 -30.32 47.32 -14.76
C ASN A 89 -31.82 47.47 -15.02
N ARG A 90 -32.59 47.46 -13.92
CA ARG A 90 -34.02 47.83 -13.92
C ARG A 90 -34.35 48.75 -12.75
N LEU A 91 -33.72 49.92 -12.73
CA LEU A 91 -34.21 51.14 -12.06
C LEU A 91 -33.88 52.34 -12.94
#